data_AF-A0AAD5BIP4-F1
#
_entry.id   AF-A0AAD5BIP4-F1
#
_cell.length_a   1.000
_cell.length_b   1.000
_cell.length_c   1.000
_cell.angle_alpha   90.00
_cell.angle_beta   90.00
_cell.angle_gamma   90.00
#
_symmetry.space_group_name_H-M   'P 1'
#
loop_
_entity.id
_entity.type
_entity.pdbx_description
1 polymer ?
#
loop_
_entity_poly.entity_id
_entity_poly.type
_entity_poly.pdbx_seq_one_letter_code
_entity_poly.pdbx_strand_id
1 'polypeptide(L)'
;MTIAKPVTLGVLALQGAFREHINYFKSVIQQNEERYLNYSINIIAVRTKEELDQCDSLVIPGGESSSMSYIAERTNLLPHLYDFVSNESKSIWGTCAGLIFLAREIENAVENQTCLGGLDIQVSRNAFGRQVDSFEQKLDFSDFIPGCDSFPTVFIRAPVVTKILSNGEGSNGFTEHKVVRSKNTHVNRAPVEVLYKLHNYDGKENELIVAVRQGRILGTSFHPELSDDNRFHQWFIDEFVL
;
A
#
# COMPACT_ATOMS: atom_id res chain seq x y z
N MET A 1 -17.86 24.52 22.32
CA MET A 1 -17.74 23.12 21.89
C MET A 1 -17.13 23.14 20.50
N THR A 2 -15.86 22.79 20.38
CA THR A 2 -15.22 22.56 19.07
C THR A 2 -15.85 21.30 18.49
N ILE A 3 -16.42 21.39 17.29
CA ILE A 3 -16.96 20.22 16.58
C ILE A 3 -15.76 19.42 16.08
N ALA A 4 -15.65 18.15 16.47
CA ALA A 4 -14.58 17.27 16.01
C ALA A 4 -14.65 17.12 14.47
N LYS A 5 -13.51 17.22 13.79
CA LYS A 5 -13.43 17.08 12.32
C LYS A 5 -13.70 15.61 11.95
N PRO A 6 -14.75 15.29 11.18
CA PRO A 6 -14.99 13.93 10.75
C PRO A 6 -13.91 13.49 9.76
N VAL A 7 -13.41 12.27 9.92
CA VAL A 7 -12.46 11.64 9.00
C VAL A 7 -12.81 10.17 8.84
N THR A 8 -12.88 9.67 7.61
CA THR A 8 -13.15 8.25 7.34
C THR A 8 -11.95 7.58 6.69
N LEU A 9 -11.42 6.54 7.34
CA LEU A 9 -10.39 5.66 6.80
C LEU A 9 -11.04 4.34 6.37
N GLY A 10 -11.03 4.09 5.07
CA GLY A 10 -11.49 2.85 4.48
C GLY A 10 -10.40 1.80 4.44
N VAL A 11 -10.77 0.52 4.58
CA VAL A 11 -9.90 -0.62 4.28
C VAL A 11 -10.58 -1.47 3.22
N LEU A 12 -9.95 -1.62 2.05
CA LEU A 12 -10.49 -2.39 0.95
C LEU A 12 -10.67 -3.85 1.37
N ALA A 13 -11.90 -4.34 1.31
CA ALA A 13 -12.31 -5.63 1.86
C ALA A 13 -12.83 -6.58 0.77
N LEU A 14 -12.20 -6.54 -0.41
CA LEU A 14 -12.48 -7.48 -1.50
C LEU A 14 -11.80 -8.84 -1.27
N GLN A 15 -10.58 -8.81 -0.74
CA GLN A 15 -9.76 -9.97 -0.43
C GLN A 15 -8.67 -9.55 0.57
N GLY A 16 -8.14 -10.48 1.36
CA GLY A 16 -6.93 -10.25 2.13
C GLY A 16 -7.14 -9.90 3.60
N ALA A 17 -6.08 -9.43 4.26
CA ALA A 17 -6.00 -9.19 5.70
C ALA A 17 -6.65 -7.86 6.16
N PHE A 18 -7.83 -7.54 5.63
CA PHE A 18 -8.51 -6.27 5.93
C PHE A 18 -8.96 -6.18 7.40
N ARG A 19 -9.26 -7.32 8.04
CA ARG A 19 -9.76 -7.34 9.43
C ARG A 19 -8.66 -6.96 10.41
N GLU A 20 -7.46 -7.47 10.16
CA GLU A 20 -6.25 -7.22 10.92
C GLU A 20 -5.92 -5.72 10.87
N HIS A 21 -5.89 -5.13 9.66
CA HIS A 21 -5.73 -3.68 9.50
C HIS A 21 -6.78 -2.86 10.27
N ILE A 22 -8.07 -3.21 10.15
CA ILE A 22 -9.15 -2.52 10.87
C ILE A 22 -8.94 -2.60 12.39
N ASN A 23 -8.57 -3.77 12.90
CA ASN A 23 -8.33 -3.96 14.34
C ASN A 23 -7.15 -3.13 14.83
N TYR A 24 -6.07 -3.05 14.04
CA TYR A 24 -4.91 -2.22 14.34
C TYR A 24 -5.28 -0.74 14.41
N PHE A 25 -5.99 -0.20 13.41
CA PHE A 25 -6.43 1.20 13.46
C PHE A 25 -7.34 1.49 14.65
N LYS A 26 -8.30 0.61 14.95
CA LYS A 26 -9.16 0.75 16.14
C LYS A 26 -8.35 0.76 17.43
N SER A 27 -7.37 -0.14 17.54
CA SER A 27 -6.46 -0.23 18.68
C SER A 27 -5.64 1.06 18.85
N VAL A 28 -5.07 1.59 17.77
CA VAL A 28 -4.33 2.86 17.76
C VAL A 28 -5.21 4.00 18.27
N ILE A 29 -6.43 4.14 17.73
CA ILE A 29 -7.34 5.22 18.11
C ILE A 29 -7.70 5.13 19.59
N GLN A 30 -8.04 3.93 20.07
CA GLN A 30 -8.39 3.68 21.47
C GLN A 30 -7.21 3.92 22.43
N GLN A 31 -5.98 3.57 22.03
CA GLN A 31 -4.80 3.76 22.87
C GLN A 31 -4.31 5.22 22.90
N ASN A 32 -4.75 6.05 21.94
CA ASN A 32 -4.29 7.42 21.75
C ASN A 32 -5.46 8.43 21.71
N GLU A 33 -6.52 8.23 22.50
CA GLU A 33 -7.73 9.08 22.47
C GLU A 33 -7.42 10.58 22.63
N GLU A 34 -6.50 10.94 23.54
CA GLU A 34 -6.10 12.33 23.76
C GLU A 34 -5.45 12.96 22.51
N ARG A 35 -4.68 12.16 21.75
CA ARG A 35 -4.03 12.61 20.51
C ARG A 35 -5.05 12.96 19.43
N TYR A 36 -6.17 12.23 19.40
CA TYR A 36 -7.19 12.33 18.35
C TYR A 36 -8.44 13.09 18.78
N LEU A 37 -8.44 13.76 19.93
CA LEU A 37 -9.60 14.44 20.52
C LEU A 37 -10.32 15.44 19.58
N ASN A 38 -9.58 16.05 18.65
CA ASN A 38 -10.13 17.01 17.68
C ASN A 38 -10.74 16.36 16.43
N TYR A 39 -10.70 15.02 16.33
CA TYR A 39 -11.13 14.26 15.16
C TYR A 39 -12.14 13.19 15.54
N SER A 40 -13.12 12.96 14.66
CA SER A 40 -14.03 11.83 14.73
C SER A 40 -13.61 10.84 13.65
N ILE A 41 -12.70 9.93 13.98
CA ILE A 41 -12.11 8.97 13.04
C ILE A 41 -13.01 7.73 12.95
N ASN A 42 -13.55 7.48 11.76
CA ASN A 42 -14.35 6.29 11.45
C ASN A 42 -13.55 5.32 10.59
N ILE A 43 -13.53 4.04 10.97
CA ILE A 43 -12.85 2.97 10.22
C ILE A 43 -13.89 2.05 9.59
N ILE A 44 -13.92 1.97 8.26
CA ILE A 44 -14.89 1.16 7.53
C ILE A 44 -14.23 0.15 6.60
N ALA A 45 -14.87 -0.99 6.42
CA ALA A 45 -14.51 -1.94 5.38
C ALA A 45 -15.17 -1.49 4.06
N VAL A 46 -14.43 -1.47 2.96
CA VAL A 46 -14.88 -1.00 1.65
C VAL A 46 -15.01 -2.14 0.67
N ARG A 47 -16.22 -2.36 0.16
CA ARG A 47 -16.61 -3.39 -0.82
C ARG A 47 -17.43 -2.80 -1.95
N THR A 48 -18.08 -1.66 -1.71
CA THR A 48 -18.91 -0.96 -2.71
C THR A 48 -18.43 0.46 -2.95
N LYS A 49 -18.98 1.07 -4.00
CA LYS A 49 -18.73 2.48 -4.35
C LYS A 49 -19.20 3.40 -3.23
N GLU A 50 -20.37 3.15 -2.67
CA GLU A 50 -21.00 4.01 -1.65
C GLU A 50 -20.17 4.03 -0.36
N GLU A 51 -19.52 2.92 -0.02
CA GLU A 51 -18.56 2.85 1.07
C GLU A 51 -17.27 3.61 0.72
N LEU A 52 -16.77 3.47 -0.52
CA LEU A 52 -15.58 4.18 -0.98
C LEU A 52 -15.77 5.70 -1.01
N ASP A 53 -16.95 6.17 -1.43
CA ASP A 53 -17.29 7.60 -1.51
C ASP A 53 -17.22 8.32 -0.16
N GLN A 54 -17.39 7.57 0.95
CA GLN A 54 -17.31 8.11 2.31
C GLN A 54 -15.86 8.32 2.77
N CYS A 55 -14.89 7.68 2.11
CA CYS A 55 -13.52 7.60 2.60
C CYS A 55 -12.69 8.84 2.25
N ASP A 56 -11.94 9.35 3.22
CA ASP A 56 -10.88 10.35 3.02
C ASP A 56 -9.53 9.68 2.73
N SER A 57 -9.36 8.46 3.22
CA SER A 57 -8.19 7.63 2.99
C SER A 57 -8.57 6.17 2.78
N LEU A 58 -7.71 5.42 2.08
CA LEU A 58 -7.94 4.01 1.77
C LEU A 58 -6.68 3.18 2.02
N VAL A 59 -6.82 2.12 2.81
CA VAL A 59 -5.81 1.05 2.90
C VAL A 59 -6.20 -0.09 1.97
N ILE A 60 -5.26 -0.52 1.15
CA ILE A 60 -5.37 -1.68 0.27
C ILE A 60 -4.48 -2.78 0.88
N PRO A 61 -5.08 -3.80 1.52
CA PRO A 61 -4.33 -4.74 2.35
C PRO A 61 -3.54 -5.76 1.50
N GLY A 62 -2.71 -6.54 2.17
CA GLY A 62 -2.05 -7.71 1.62
C GLY A 62 -3.03 -8.85 1.31
N GLY A 63 -2.58 -9.84 0.54
CA GLY A 63 -3.41 -10.93 0.06
C GLY A 63 -2.98 -11.44 -1.32
N GLU A 64 -3.93 -11.59 -2.24
CA GLU A 64 -3.67 -12.01 -3.62
C GLU A 64 -4.18 -10.93 -4.58
N SER A 65 -3.23 -10.21 -5.20
CA SER A 65 -3.52 -9.01 -6.00
C SER A 65 -4.36 -9.30 -7.25
N SER A 66 -4.23 -10.50 -7.85
CA SER A 66 -5.01 -10.83 -9.04
C SER A 66 -6.49 -11.06 -8.74
N SER A 67 -6.79 -11.71 -7.62
CA SER A 67 -8.11 -11.94 -7.06
C SER A 67 -8.75 -10.61 -6.70
N MET A 68 -7.99 -9.71 -6.05
CA MET A 68 -8.43 -8.36 -5.76
C MET A 68 -8.81 -7.59 -7.03
N SER A 69 -7.94 -7.63 -8.06
CA SER A 69 -8.21 -6.97 -9.34
C SER A 69 -9.46 -7.54 -10.04
N TYR A 70 -9.61 -8.87 -10.02
CA TYR A 70 -10.74 -9.57 -10.64
C TYR A 70 -12.06 -9.29 -9.92
N ILE A 71 -12.06 -9.28 -8.59
CA ILE A 71 -13.25 -8.94 -7.80
C ILE A 71 -13.63 -7.48 -8.06
N ALA A 72 -12.67 -6.55 -8.05
CA ALA A 72 -12.93 -5.14 -8.32
C ALA A 72 -13.54 -4.90 -9.71
N GLU A 73 -13.09 -5.63 -10.73
CA GLU A 73 -13.70 -5.60 -12.07
C GLU A 73 -15.13 -6.17 -12.05
N ARG A 74 -15.32 -7.35 -11.47
CA ARG A 74 -16.62 -8.03 -11.44
C ARG A 74 -17.69 -7.29 -10.64
N THR A 75 -17.29 -6.56 -9.61
CA THR A 75 -18.22 -5.73 -8.80
C THR A 75 -18.35 -4.31 -9.34
N ASN A 76 -17.71 -3.99 -10.47
CA ASN A 76 -17.67 -2.65 -11.06
C ASN A 76 -17.10 -1.57 -10.11
N LEU A 77 -16.28 -1.97 -9.14
CA LEU A 77 -15.60 -1.05 -8.22
C LEU A 77 -14.32 -0.46 -8.84
N LEU A 78 -13.71 -1.16 -9.81
CA LEU A 78 -12.43 -0.77 -10.41
C LEU A 78 -12.41 0.68 -10.95
N PRO A 79 -13.41 1.17 -11.73
CA PRO A 79 -13.41 2.55 -12.20
C PRO A 79 -13.36 3.57 -11.05
N HIS A 80 -14.07 3.29 -9.96
CA HIS A 80 -14.11 4.18 -8.79
C HIS A 80 -12.80 4.15 -7.99
N LEU A 81 -12.09 3.02 -7.99
CA LEU A 81 -10.74 2.94 -7.43
C LEU A 81 -9.74 3.73 -8.27
N TYR A 82 -9.87 3.76 -9.61
CA TYR A 82 -9.06 4.64 -10.44
C TYR A 82 -9.31 6.11 -10.10
N ASP A 83 -10.57 6.53 -9.96
CA ASP A 83 -10.92 7.90 -9.58
C ASP A 83 -10.35 8.25 -8.19
N PHE A 84 -10.46 7.33 -7.22
CA PHE A 84 -9.96 7.53 -5.86
C PHE A 84 -8.42 7.68 -5.84
N VAL A 85 -7.70 6.81 -6.55
CA VAL A 85 -6.23 6.87 -6.68
C VAL A 85 -5.76 8.12 -7.40
N SER A 86 -6.56 8.66 -8.33
CA SER A 86 -6.24 9.86 -9.09
C SER A 86 -6.54 11.16 -8.36
N ASN A 87 -7.15 11.08 -7.18
CA ASN A 87 -7.52 12.25 -6.39
C ASN A 87 -6.40 12.61 -5.41
N GLU A 88 -5.64 13.67 -5.73
CA GLU A 88 -4.49 14.15 -4.93
C GLU A 88 -4.85 14.59 -3.50
N SER A 89 -6.14 14.78 -3.18
CA SER A 89 -6.60 15.05 -1.80
C SER A 89 -6.78 13.79 -0.94
N LYS A 90 -6.87 12.62 -1.58
CA LYS A 90 -7.05 11.33 -0.90
C LYS A 90 -5.70 10.74 -0.55
N SER A 91 -5.68 9.99 0.55
CA SER A 91 -4.48 9.28 1.01
C SER A 91 -4.65 7.78 0.88
N ILE A 92 -3.60 7.08 0.47
CA ILE A 92 -3.71 5.65 0.17
C ILE A 92 -2.50 4.91 0.71
N TRP A 93 -2.72 3.73 1.26
CA TRP A 93 -1.64 2.83 1.66
C TRP A 93 -1.85 1.43 1.11
N GLY A 94 -0.95 0.98 0.24
CA GLY A 94 -0.93 -0.40 -0.23
C GLY A 94 0.09 -1.24 0.52
N THR A 95 -0.35 -2.32 1.17
CA THR A 95 0.55 -3.30 1.80
C THR A 95 0.60 -4.59 0.97
N CYS A 96 1.79 -5.14 0.73
CA CYS A 96 2.02 -6.37 -0.04
C CYS A 96 1.22 -6.40 -1.37
N ALA A 97 0.11 -7.17 -1.44
CA ALA A 97 -0.78 -7.19 -2.61
C ALA A 97 -1.30 -5.79 -3.00
N GLY A 98 -1.54 -4.91 -2.03
CA GLY A 98 -1.91 -3.52 -2.27
C GLY A 98 -0.80 -2.71 -2.94
N LEU A 99 0.47 -2.96 -2.62
CA LEU A 99 1.61 -2.34 -3.32
C LEU A 99 1.62 -2.75 -4.80
N ILE A 100 1.43 -4.05 -5.10
CA ILE A 100 1.29 -4.53 -6.48
C ILE A 100 0.11 -3.85 -7.17
N PHE A 101 -1.03 -3.71 -6.47
CA PHE A 101 -2.23 -3.14 -7.06
C PHE A 101 -2.10 -1.64 -7.33
N LEU A 102 -1.31 -0.90 -6.54
CA LEU A 102 -1.04 0.54 -6.75
C LEU A 102 0.06 0.83 -7.78
N ALA A 103 0.90 -0.15 -8.11
CA ALA A 103 1.98 0.02 -9.07
C ALA A 103 1.47 0.42 -10.45
N ARG A 104 2.25 1.24 -11.16
CA ARG A 104 2.00 1.57 -12.57
C ARG A 104 2.25 0.37 -13.47
N GLU A 105 3.27 -0.42 -13.16
CA GLU A 105 3.68 -1.59 -13.94
C GLU A 105 3.89 -2.80 -13.03
N ILE A 106 3.49 -3.98 -13.51
CA ILE A 106 3.67 -5.26 -12.82
C ILE A 106 4.47 -6.21 -13.72
N GLU A 107 5.60 -6.69 -13.22
CA GLU A 107 6.31 -7.85 -13.77
C GLU A 107 5.75 -9.16 -13.22
N ASN A 108 5.83 -10.22 -14.01
CA ASN A 108 5.33 -11.55 -13.64
C ASN A 108 3.85 -11.54 -13.22
N ALA A 109 3.07 -10.65 -13.86
CA ALA A 109 1.63 -10.59 -13.68
C ALA A 109 0.97 -11.90 -14.15
N VAL A 110 -0.07 -12.35 -13.45
CA VAL A 110 -0.91 -13.42 -13.97
C VAL A 110 -1.81 -12.90 -15.10
N GLU A 111 -2.34 -13.81 -15.89
CA GLU A 111 -3.23 -13.46 -16.99
C GLU A 111 -4.45 -12.66 -16.50
N ASN A 112 -4.80 -11.60 -17.23
CA ASN A 112 -5.90 -10.68 -16.94
C ASN A 112 -5.80 -9.91 -15.61
N GLN A 113 -4.66 -9.93 -14.92
CA GLN A 113 -4.43 -9.03 -13.78
C GLN A 113 -4.40 -7.57 -14.26
N THR A 114 -4.98 -6.66 -13.47
CA THR A 114 -4.87 -5.22 -13.67
C THR A 114 -4.30 -4.53 -12.42
N CYS A 115 -3.84 -3.29 -12.58
CA CYS A 115 -3.39 -2.42 -11.50
C CYS A 115 -3.99 -1.02 -11.61
N LEU A 116 -4.10 -0.34 -10.47
CA LEU A 116 -4.72 0.97 -10.30
C LEU A 116 -3.86 2.14 -10.81
N GLY A 117 -2.53 2.03 -10.73
CA GLY A 117 -1.62 3.07 -11.21
C GLY A 117 -1.71 4.38 -10.42
N GLY A 118 -1.17 4.38 -9.20
CA GLY A 118 -1.00 5.57 -8.34
C GLY A 118 0.43 5.80 -7.88
N LEU A 119 1.26 4.75 -7.90
CA LEU A 119 2.69 4.82 -7.68
C LEU A 119 3.40 4.60 -9.03
N ASP A 120 4.24 5.56 -9.43
CA ASP A 120 5.06 5.50 -10.66
C ASP A 120 6.28 4.60 -10.45
N ILE A 121 5.96 3.33 -10.23
CA ILE A 121 6.88 2.25 -9.95
C ILE A 121 6.52 1.03 -10.79
N GLN A 122 7.53 0.21 -11.03
CA GLN A 122 7.37 -1.16 -11.49
C GLN A 122 7.56 -2.09 -10.29
N VAL A 123 6.67 -3.06 -10.15
CA VAL A 123 6.70 -4.05 -9.07
C VAL A 123 6.76 -5.46 -9.65
N SER A 124 7.65 -6.28 -9.11
CA SER A 124 7.71 -7.70 -9.44
C SER A 124 7.05 -8.53 -8.34
N ARG A 125 6.13 -9.42 -8.75
CA ARG A 125 5.43 -10.33 -7.83
C ARG A 125 6.37 -11.43 -7.36
N ASN A 126 6.30 -11.78 -6.07
CA ASN A 126 7.05 -12.89 -5.48
C ASN A 126 8.55 -12.86 -5.85
N ALA A 127 9.16 -11.68 -5.79
CA ALA A 127 10.53 -11.47 -6.26
C ALA A 127 11.59 -12.05 -5.29
N PHE A 128 11.19 -12.40 -4.07
CA PHE A 128 11.99 -13.16 -3.12
C PHE A 128 12.00 -14.62 -3.58
N GLY A 129 13.19 -15.18 -3.84
CA GLY A 129 13.33 -16.50 -4.48
C GLY A 129 12.63 -17.64 -3.73
N ARG A 130 12.30 -18.73 -4.46
CA ARG A 130 11.49 -19.89 -4.02
C ARG A 130 11.88 -20.58 -2.69
N GLN A 131 13.06 -20.30 -2.15
CA GLN A 131 13.56 -20.91 -0.92
C GLN A 131 13.27 -20.07 0.34
N VAL A 132 12.87 -18.80 0.19
CA VAL A 132 12.62 -17.86 1.29
C VAL A 132 11.27 -17.16 1.09
N ASP A 133 10.24 -17.94 0.74
CA ASP A 133 8.90 -17.41 0.43
C ASP A 133 8.26 -16.69 1.63
N SER A 134 8.76 -16.84 2.85
CA SER A 134 8.37 -16.04 4.00
C SER A 134 9.50 -15.93 5.01
N PHE A 135 9.71 -14.74 5.55
CA PHE A 135 10.66 -14.50 6.63
C PHE A 135 10.23 -13.30 7.47
N GLU A 136 10.79 -13.20 8.67
CA GLU A 136 10.57 -12.10 9.59
C GLU A 136 11.91 -11.56 10.06
N GLN A 137 12.01 -10.24 10.16
CA GLN A 137 13.17 -9.58 10.76
C GLN A 137 12.75 -8.24 11.39
N LYS A 138 13.50 -7.80 12.38
CA LYS A 138 13.31 -6.47 12.98
C LYS A 138 14.07 -5.45 12.14
N LEU A 139 13.37 -4.46 11.62
CA LEU A 139 13.94 -3.41 10.78
C LEU A 139 13.82 -2.05 11.47
N ASP A 140 14.80 -1.19 11.22
CA ASP A 140 14.82 0.19 11.67
C ASP A 140 14.16 1.08 10.61
N PHE A 141 13.03 1.69 10.95
CA PHE A 141 12.31 2.66 10.14
C PHE A 141 12.32 4.06 10.76
N SER A 142 13.22 4.31 11.73
CA SER A 142 13.28 5.56 12.49
C SER A 142 13.59 6.79 11.63
N ASP A 143 14.17 6.59 10.45
CA ASP A 143 14.44 7.63 9.45
C ASP A 143 13.16 8.34 8.96
N PHE A 144 12.00 7.66 8.94
CA PHE A 144 10.73 8.24 8.51
C PHE A 144 9.56 8.04 9.49
N ILE A 145 9.69 7.14 10.47
CA ILE A 145 8.74 6.96 11.57
C ILE A 145 9.48 7.16 12.90
N PRO A 146 9.36 8.33 13.55
CA PRO A 146 10.07 8.61 14.79
C PRO A 146 9.86 7.52 15.86
N GLY A 147 10.96 6.99 16.40
CA GLY A 147 10.94 5.93 17.42
C GLY A 147 10.58 4.54 16.89
N CYS A 148 10.67 4.30 15.57
CA CYS A 148 10.46 2.99 14.93
C CYS A 148 11.78 2.27 14.62
N ASP A 149 12.70 2.22 15.59
CA ASP A 149 14.07 1.71 15.47
C ASP A 149 14.19 0.18 15.37
N SER A 150 13.13 -0.53 15.77
CA SER A 150 13.10 -2.00 15.75
C SER A 150 11.67 -2.49 15.57
N PHE A 151 11.19 -2.49 14.33
CA PHE A 151 9.84 -2.93 13.97
C PHE A 151 9.83 -4.39 13.48
N PRO A 152 9.05 -5.30 14.11
CA PRO A 152 8.86 -6.66 13.60
C PRO A 152 8.25 -6.64 12.20
N THR A 153 9.04 -7.02 11.19
CA THR A 153 8.65 -6.90 9.78
C THR A 153 8.46 -8.27 9.16
N VAL A 154 7.22 -8.57 8.79
CA VAL A 154 6.82 -9.86 8.22
C VAL A 154 6.72 -9.76 6.70
N PHE A 155 7.53 -10.56 5.99
CA PHE A 155 7.51 -10.69 4.54
C PHE A 155 6.91 -12.05 4.17
N ILE A 156 5.80 -12.06 3.43
CA ILE A 156 5.15 -13.29 2.95
C ILE A 156 4.93 -13.14 1.45
N ARG A 157 5.70 -13.90 0.66
CA ARG A 157 5.73 -13.85 -0.81
C ARG A 157 5.77 -12.39 -1.30
N ALA A 158 6.61 -11.60 -0.64
CA ALA A 158 6.55 -10.16 -0.76
C ALA A 158 6.86 -9.71 -2.20
N PRO A 159 6.19 -8.67 -2.72
CA PRO A 159 6.62 -7.99 -3.93
C PRO A 159 7.88 -7.15 -3.68
N VAL A 160 8.59 -6.80 -4.75
CA VAL A 160 9.69 -5.83 -4.70
C VAL A 160 9.46 -4.75 -5.75
N VAL A 161 9.77 -3.50 -5.40
CA VAL A 161 9.83 -2.42 -6.38
C VAL A 161 11.13 -2.57 -7.17
N THR A 162 11.01 -2.95 -8.45
CA THR A 162 12.17 -3.20 -9.33
C THR A 162 12.67 -1.95 -10.04
N LYS A 163 11.78 -0.97 -10.24
CA LYS A 163 12.12 0.27 -10.94
C LYS A 163 11.24 1.44 -10.48
N ILE A 164 11.86 2.61 -10.34
CA ILE A 164 11.15 3.89 -10.26
C ILE A 164 10.97 4.42 -11.69
N LEU A 165 9.74 4.77 -12.06
CA LEU A 165 9.41 5.23 -13.41
C LEU A 165 9.49 6.75 -13.48
N SER A 166 10.12 7.27 -14.53
CA SER A 166 10.11 8.70 -14.86
C SER A 166 8.72 9.09 -15.37
N ASN A 167 8.18 10.24 -14.94
CA ASN A 167 6.88 10.76 -15.37
C ASN A 167 6.71 10.67 -16.90
N GLY A 168 5.88 9.74 -17.37
CA GLY A 168 5.52 9.58 -18.79
C GLY A 168 6.35 8.58 -19.60
N GLU A 169 7.45 8.05 -19.09
CA GLU A 169 8.25 7.04 -19.81
C GLU A 169 7.79 5.63 -19.42
N GLY A 170 6.78 5.14 -20.13
CA GLY A 170 6.64 3.70 -20.26
C GLY A 170 7.81 3.17 -21.07
N SER A 171 8.48 2.14 -20.58
CA SER A 171 9.44 1.43 -21.40
C SER A 171 8.71 0.86 -22.64
N ASN A 172 8.94 1.47 -23.81
CA ASN A 172 8.74 0.82 -25.11
C ASN A 172 9.85 -0.24 -25.34
N GLY A 173 10.14 -1.03 -24.32
CA GLY A 173 11.11 -2.11 -24.36
C GLY A 173 10.35 -3.42 -24.48
N PHE A 174 10.57 -4.15 -25.58
CA PHE A 174 10.21 -5.56 -25.66
C PHE A 174 11.07 -6.34 -24.66
N THR A 175 10.63 -6.44 -23.41
CA THR A 175 11.15 -7.44 -22.47
C THR A 175 10.44 -8.76 -22.74
N GLU A 176 11.18 -9.87 -22.75
CA GLU A 176 10.61 -11.23 -22.88
C GLU A 176 9.60 -11.56 -21.76
N HIS A 177 9.58 -10.77 -20.68
CA HIS A 177 8.62 -10.87 -19.58
C HIS A 177 7.38 -10.00 -19.82
N LYS A 178 6.20 -10.60 -19.69
CA LYS A 178 4.88 -9.95 -19.84
C LYS A 178 4.68 -8.91 -18.73
N VAL A 179 4.95 -7.65 -19.03
CA VAL A 179 4.65 -6.50 -18.15
C VAL A 179 3.19 -6.10 -18.33
N VAL A 180 2.45 -6.00 -17.23
CA VAL A 180 1.10 -5.42 -17.21
C VAL A 180 1.22 -3.96 -16.77
N ARG A 181 0.56 -3.06 -17.51
CA ARG A 181 0.54 -1.63 -17.20
C ARG A 181 -0.86 -1.19 -16.80
N SER A 182 -0.95 -0.29 -15.83
CA SER A 182 -2.21 0.29 -15.41
C SER A 182 -2.88 1.03 -16.58
N LYS A 183 -4.21 0.90 -16.66
CA LYS A 183 -5.04 1.67 -17.60
C LYS A 183 -5.32 3.09 -17.10
N ASN A 184 -5.02 3.39 -15.84
CA ASN A 184 -5.15 4.73 -15.30
C ASN A 184 -4.09 5.65 -15.93
N THR A 185 -4.54 6.78 -16.47
CA THR A 185 -3.68 7.76 -17.16
C THR A 185 -3.33 8.95 -16.27
N HIS A 186 -3.85 9.03 -15.05
CA HIS A 186 -3.47 10.07 -14.10
C HIS A 186 -1.97 10.03 -13.84
N VAL A 187 -1.34 11.21 -13.77
CA VAL A 187 0.09 11.38 -13.47
C VAL A 187 0.20 12.01 -12.10
N ASN A 188 0.78 11.28 -11.15
CA ASN A 188 1.07 11.79 -9.83
C ASN A 188 2.30 12.71 -9.93
N ARG A 189 2.12 14.00 -9.66
CA ARG A 189 3.18 15.01 -9.86
C ARG A 189 4.26 14.98 -8.78
N ALA A 190 4.00 14.33 -7.66
CA ALA A 190 4.99 14.17 -6.61
C ALA A 190 6.11 13.22 -7.08
N PRO A 191 7.36 13.45 -6.68
CA PRO A 191 8.43 12.49 -6.92
C PRO A 191 8.18 11.21 -6.13
N VAL A 192 8.64 10.07 -6.64
CA VAL A 192 8.69 8.85 -5.85
C VAL A 192 9.88 8.90 -4.91
N GLU A 193 9.60 8.81 -3.62
CA GLU A 193 10.56 8.75 -2.53
C GLU A 193 10.74 7.28 -2.10
N VAL A 194 11.98 6.81 -2.09
CA VAL A 194 12.32 5.51 -1.52
C VAL A 194 12.50 5.69 -0.02
N LEU A 195 11.56 5.15 0.76
CA LEU A 195 11.59 5.25 2.23
C LEU A 195 12.50 4.18 2.85
N TYR A 196 12.54 2.99 2.27
CA TYR A 196 13.36 1.91 2.79
C TYR A 196 13.83 0.93 1.73
N LYS A 197 15.11 0.56 1.85
CA LYS A 197 15.73 -0.52 1.10
C LYS A 197 16.14 -1.63 2.06
N LEU A 198 15.74 -2.85 1.75
CA LEU A 198 16.19 -4.04 2.44
C LEU A 198 17.53 -4.50 1.85
N HIS A 199 18.55 -4.64 2.69
CA HIS A 199 19.89 -5.05 2.28
C HIS A 199 20.18 -6.51 2.64
N ASN A 200 20.86 -7.21 1.74
CA ASN A 200 21.52 -8.50 1.96
C ASN A 200 20.65 -9.61 2.60
N TYR A 201 19.35 -9.62 2.31
CA TYR A 201 18.40 -10.50 3.00
C TYR A 201 18.66 -12.00 2.75
N ASP A 202 19.23 -12.36 1.60
CA ASP A 202 19.59 -13.74 1.22
C ASP A 202 21.10 -14.01 1.31
N GLY A 203 21.85 -13.15 2.03
CA GLY A 203 23.29 -13.25 2.17
C GLY A 203 24.09 -12.87 0.92
N LYS A 204 23.43 -12.32 -0.11
CA LYS A 204 24.08 -11.74 -1.30
C LYS A 204 24.10 -10.23 -1.17
N GLU A 205 25.07 -9.57 -1.82
CA GLU A 205 25.06 -8.11 -1.93
C GLU A 205 23.91 -7.66 -2.84
N ASN A 206 22.77 -7.32 -2.22
CA ASN A 206 21.59 -6.82 -2.91
C ASN A 206 20.85 -5.77 -2.09
N GLU A 207 20.11 -4.91 -2.79
CA GLU A 207 19.20 -3.95 -2.20
C GLU A 207 17.82 -4.10 -2.84
N LEU A 208 16.79 -4.28 -2.04
CA LEU A 208 15.41 -4.39 -2.50
C LEU A 208 14.60 -3.22 -1.93
N ILE A 209 13.97 -2.43 -2.80
CA ILE A 209 13.08 -1.36 -2.37
C ILE A 209 11.79 -2.00 -1.83
N VAL A 210 11.50 -1.78 -0.54
CA VAL A 210 10.36 -2.39 0.17
C VAL A 210 9.42 -1.39 0.82
N ALA A 211 9.77 -0.10 0.83
CA ALA A 211 8.85 0.99 1.19
C ALA A 211 9.09 2.21 0.30
N VAL A 212 8.01 2.78 -0.23
CA VAL A 212 8.01 3.96 -1.10
C VAL A 212 6.85 4.89 -0.76
N ARG A 213 7.04 6.18 -1.02
CA ARG A 213 6.00 7.22 -0.96
C ARG A 213 5.96 7.98 -2.27
N GLN A 214 4.78 8.36 -2.75
CA GLN A 214 4.63 9.35 -3.81
C GLN A 214 3.47 10.27 -3.46
N GLY A 215 3.79 11.45 -2.93
CA GLY A 215 2.79 12.38 -2.40
C GLY A 215 2.03 11.77 -1.22
N ARG A 216 0.72 11.56 -1.36
CA ARG A 216 -0.17 10.99 -0.34
C ARG A 216 -0.38 9.48 -0.46
N ILE A 217 0.39 8.81 -1.32
CA ILE A 217 0.32 7.37 -1.54
C ILE A 217 1.56 6.70 -0.94
N LEU A 218 1.33 5.77 -0.03
CA LEU A 218 2.32 4.92 0.63
C LEU A 218 2.24 3.50 0.06
N GLY A 219 3.40 2.88 -0.17
CA GLY A 219 3.49 1.50 -0.61
C GLY A 219 4.52 0.73 0.21
N THR A 220 4.14 -0.42 0.77
CA THR A 220 5.04 -1.28 1.54
C THR A 220 4.94 -2.74 1.08
N SER A 221 6.07 -3.42 0.95
CA SER A 221 6.13 -4.82 0.51
C SER A 221 5.77 -5.84 1.60
N PHE A 222 5.84 -5.44 2.86
CA PHE A 222 5.63 -6.29 4.03
C PHE A 222 4.22 -6.14 4.62
N HIS A 223 3.93 -6.96 5.63
CA HIS A 223 2.65 -7.06 6.32
C HIS A 223 2.73 -6.44 7.73
N PRO A 224 2.59 -5.11 7.87
CA PRO A 224 2.58 -4.46 9.19
C PRO A 224 1.43 -4.96 10.07
N GLU A 225 0.32 -5.41 9.47
CA GLU A 225 -0.84 -5.97 10.18
C GLU A 225 -0.60 -7.35 10.81
N LEU A 226 0.52 -7.99 10.48
CA LEU A 226 0.94 -9.26 11.09
C LEU A 226 2.06 -9.08 12.12
N SER A 227 2.55 -7.85 12.29
CA SER A 227 3.39 -7.52 13.43
C SER A 227 2.52 -7.42 14.69
N ASP A 228 3.12 -7.48 15.89
CA ASP A 228 2.46 -7.11 17.15
C ASP A 228 2.64 -5.61 17.47
N ASP A 229 2.86 -4.78 16.45
CA ASP A 229 3.29 -3.39 16.56
C ASP A 229 2.47 -2.45 15.67
N ASN A 230 1.88 -1.42 16.29
CA ASN A 230 0.94 -0.53 15.61
C ASN A 230 1.57 0.80 15.13
N ARG A 231 2.89 0.97 15.25
CA ARG A 231 3.59 2.22 14.88
C ARG A 231 3.36 2.64 13.43
N PHE A 232 3.30 1.70 12.48
CA PHE A 232 2.97 2.01 11.08
C PHE A 232 1.53 2.51 10.90
N HIS A 233 0.56 1.89 11.58
CA HIS A 233 -0.84 2.29 11.52
C HIS A 233 -1.05 3.67 12.16
N GLN A 234 -0.40 3.92 13.29
CA GLN A 234 -0.40 5.23 13.93
C GLN A 234 0.24 6.28 13.04
N TRP A 235 1.43 5.99 12.49
CA TRP A 235 2.10 6.90 11.57
C TRP A 235 1.26 7.20 10.33
N PHE A 236 0.60 6.20 9.75
CA PHE A 236 -0.30 6.43 8.62
C PHE A 236 -1.45 7.38 8.99
N ILE A 237 -2.09 7.21 10.16
CA ILE A 237 -3.12 8.15 10.63
C ILE A 237 -2.51 9.56 10.74
N ASP A 238 -1.40 9.69 11.44
CA ASP A 238 -0.83 10.98 11.80
C ASP A 238 -0.27 11.76 10.59
N GLU A 239 0.41 11.08 9.66
CA GLU A 239 1.13 11.71 8.54
C GLU A 239 0.27 11.81 7.27
N PHE A 240 -0.62 10.84 7.06
CA PHE A 240 -1.38 10.76 5.80
C PHE A 240 -2.86 11.08 5.98
N VAL A 241 -3.47 10.85 7.14
CA VAL A 241 -4.94 10.94 7.27
C VAL A 241 -5.40 12.27 7.87
N LEU A 242 -4.71 12.79 8.88
CA LEU A 242 -5.13 13.97 9.65
C LEU A 242 -4.57 15.31 9.12
#